data_AF-A0A7J8JX71-F1
#
_entry.id   AF-A0A7J8JX71-F1
#
_cell.length_a   1.000
_cell.length_b   1.000
_cell.length_c   1.000
_cell.angle_alpha   90.00
_cell.angle_beta   90.00
_cell.angle_gamma   90.00
#
_symmetry.space_group_name_H-M   'P 1'
#
loop_
_entity.id
_entity.type
_entity.pdbx_description
1 polymer ?
#
loop_
_entity_poly.entity_id
_entity_poly.type
_entity_poly.pdbx_seq_one_letter_code
_entity_poly.pdbx_strand_id
1 'polypeptide(L)' 'MIFFDDEKRNIVDVSKLGVTCIHVQNGMSLQTLNQGLETFAKAHGGP' A
#
# COMPACT_ATOMS: atom_id res chain seq x y z
N MET A 1 2.64 -7.89 -4.45
CA MET A 1 1.21 -7.52 -4.34
C MET A 1 1.11 -6.19 -3.60
N ILE A 2 0.17 -5.33 -3.98
CA ILE A 2 -0.13 -4.07 -3.27
C ILE A 2 -1.56 -4.11 -2.72
N PHE A 3 -1.76 -3.59 -1.52
CA PHE A 3 -3.03 -3.58 -0.79
C PHE A 3 -3.32 -2.17 -0.25
N PHE A 4 -4.54 -1.69 -0.45
CA PHE A 4 -5.02 -0.39 0.01
C PHE A 4 -6.22 -0.62 0.92
N ASP A 5 -6.19 -0.06 2.14
CA ASP A 5 -7.26 -0.24 3.13
C ASP A 5 -7.26 0.96 4.08
N ASP A 6 -8.41 1.35 4.59
CA ASP A 6 -8.60 2.47 5.53
C ASP A 6 -8.60 2.04 7.00
N GLU A 7 -8.76 0.75 7.28
CA GLU A 7 -8.63 0.17 8.59
C GLU A 7 -7.17 -0.19 8.89
N LYS A 8 -6.58 0.54 9.86
CA LYS A 8 -5.18 0.37 10.26
C LYS A 8 -4.87 -1.05 10.72
N ARG A 9 -5.83 -1.77 11.31
CA ARG A 9 -5.63 -3.18 11.71
C ARG A 9 -5.35 -4.08 10.51
N ASN A 10 -6.10 -3.94 9.42
CA ASN A 10 -5.90 -4.71 8.20
C ASN A 10 -4.51 -4.46 7.60
N ILE A 11 -4.05 -3.20 7.61
CA ILE A 11 -2.71 -2.84 7.16
C ILE A 11 -1.62 -3.58 7.95
N VAL A 12 -1.73 -3.58 9.29
CA VAL A 12 -0.75 -4.26 10.16
C VAL A 12 -0.77 -5.76 9.94
N ASP A 13 -1.94 -6.37 9.80
CA ASP A 13 -2.04 -7.83 9.66
C ASP A 13 -1.62 -8.33 8.28
N VAL A 14 -2.04 -7.66 7.20
CA VAL A 14 -1.71 -8.06 5.82
C VAL A 14 -0.24 -7.76 5.49
N SER A 15 0.38 -6.73 6.08
CA SER A 15 1.80 -6.42 5.84
C SER A 15 2.75 -7.55 6.26
N LYS A 16 2.37 -8.34 7.28
CA LYS A 16 3.14 -9.52 7.74
C LYS A 16 3.26 -10.60 6.68
N LEU A 17 2.41 -10.58 5.66
CA LEU A 17 2.43 -11.52 4.53
C LEU A 17 3.37 -11.07 3.39
N GLY A 18 4.15 -9.99 3.59
CA GLY A 18 5.06 -9.44 2.56
C GLY A 18 4.35 -8.58 1.51
N VAL A 19 3.14 -8.12 1.81
CA VAL A 19 2.34 -7.27 0.92
C VAL A 19 2.67 -5.80 1.18
N THR A 20 2.86 -5.00 0.13
CA THR A 20 2.95 -3.55 0.28
C THR A 20 1.58 -3.00 0.64
N CYS A 21 1.43 -2.54 1.89
CA CYS A 21 0.17 -2.04 2.41
C CYS A 21 0.19 -0.52 2.50
N ILE A 22 -0.81 0.14 1.94
CA ILE A 22 -0.99 1.59 1.95
C ILE A 22 -2.23 1.91 2.79
N HIS A 23 -2.04 2.59 3.92
CA HIS A 23 -3.16 3.04 4.77
C HIS A 23 -3.81 4.28 4.14
N VAL A 24 -5.11 4.21 3.86
CA VAL A 24 -5.86 5.26 3.16
C VAL A 24 -6.85 5.93 4.10
N GLN A 25 -6.78 7.25 4.28
CA GLN A 25 -7.63 7.93 5.28
C GLN A 25 -8.92 8.53 4.71
N ASN A 26 -9.00 8.78 3.40
CA ASN A 26 -10.11 9.52 2.76
C ASN A 26 -10.65 8.79 1.52
N GLY A 27 -10.63 7.45 1.55
CA GLY A 27 -10.94 6.63 0.39
C GLY A 27 -9.92 6.77 -0.74
N MET A 28 -10.13 5.99 -1.80
CA MET A 28 -9.20 5.95 -2.92
C MET A 28 -9.30 7.19 -3.82
N SER A 29 -8.15 7.64 -4.29
CA SER A 29 -8.01 8.65 -5.33
C SER A 29 -6.92 8.22 -6.32
N LEU A 30 -6.88 8.85 -7.51
CA LEU A 30 -5.79 8.64 -8.45
C LEU A 30 -4.43 9.01 -7.85
N GLN A 31 -4.39 10.04 -6.99
CA GLN A 31 -3.19 10.42 -6.26
C GLN A 31 -2.72 9.29 -5.32
N THR A 32 -3.63 8.73 -4.53
CA THR A 32 -3.34 7.61 -3.61
C THR A 32 -2.86 6.38 -4.37
N LEU A 33 -3.49 6.08 -5.52
CA LEU A 33 -3.06 4.98 -6.39
C LEU A 33 -1.63 5.19 -6.88
N ASN A 34 -1.32 6.38 -7.42
CA ASN A 34 0.02 6.69 -7.93
C ASN A 34 1.08 6.60 -6.83
N GLN A 35 0.83 7.18 -5.66
CA GLN A 35 1.73 7.10 -4.51
C GLN A 35 1.95 5.65 -4.04
N GLY A 36 0.88 4.84 -4.04
CA GLY A 36 0.99 3.42 -3.72
C GLY A 36 1.84 2.65 -4.73
N LEU A 37 1.63 2.88 -6.03
CA LEU A 37 2.42 2.24 -7.09
C LEU A 37 3.90 2.64 -7.03
N GLU A 38 4.21 3.92 -6.77
CA GLU A 38 5.58 4.37 -6.53
C GLU A 38 6.22 3.69 -5.33
N THR A 39 5.46 3.54 -4.24
CA THR A 39 5.92 2.85 -3.02
C THR A 39 6.21 1.38 -3.31
N PHE A 40 5.32 0.71 -4.04
CA PHE A 40 5.50 -0.68 -4.45
C PHE A 40 6.74 -0.84 -5.36
N ALA A 41 6.90 0.05 -6.34
CA ALA A 41 8.05 0.05 -7.24
C ALA A 41 9.37 0.30 -6.49
N LYS A 42 9.41 1.17 -5.48
CA LYS A 42 10.63 1.37 -4.66
C LYS A 42 10.95 0.15 -3.78
N ALA A 43 9.94 -0.55 -3.30
CA ALA A 43 10.12 -1.74 -2.47
C ALA A 43 10.53 -2.99 -3.27
N HIS A 44 10.21 -3.05 -4.57
CA HIS A 44 10.42 -4.25 -5.41
C HIS A 44 11.23 -4.01 -6.68
N GLY A 45 11.53 -2.75 -7.02
CA GLY A 45 12.47 -2.36 -8.05
C GLY A 45 13.87 -2.50 -7.45
N GLY A 46 14.50 -3.64 -7.69
CA GLY A 46 15.93 -3.80 -7.43
C GLY A 46 16.78 -2.81 -8.25
N PRO A 47 18.12 -2.80 -8.07
CA PRO A 47 19.01 -2.07 -8.96
C PRO A 47 18.80 -2.45 -10.44
#